data_AF-A3YBU8-F1
#
_entry.id   AF-A3YBU8-F1
#
_cell.length_a   1.000
_cell.length_b   1.000
_cell.length_c   1.000
_cell.angle_alpha   90.00
_cell.angle_beta   90.00
_cell.angle_gamma   90.00
#
_symmetry.space_group_name_H-M   'P 1'
#
loop_
_entity.id
_entity.type
_entity.pdbx_description
1 polymer ?
#
loop_
_entity_poly.entity_id
_entity_poly.type
_entity_poly.pdbx_seq_one_letter_code
_entity_poly.pdbx_strand_id
1 'polypeptide(L)'
;MNLEVFDAVIFIAGAAVGLLLGMNIKKESKQTTNQTILTPDAIQHELDKQQVAIDHFFEDTENALEQAELNVAKLRNQIANGALELSNKNIKVSSAPTTTEAEEETTNLGTEPPRDYALKPDTQSPGMLSEEFGLNKDQEKSNS
;
A
#
# COMPACT_ATOMS: atom_id res chain seq x y z
N MET A 1 -6.41 -49.00 19.51
CA MET A 1 -5.38 -48.75 18.48
C MET A 1 -4.09 -48.48 19.24
N ASN A 2 -3.02 -49.25 19.00
CA ASN A 2 -1.82 -49.22 19.84
C ASN A 2 -1.08 -47.88 19.66
N LEU A 3 -0.63 -47.25 20.75
CA LEU A 3 0.09 -45.96 20.71
C LEU A 3 1.32 -45.98 19.81
N GLU A 4 1.98 -47.14 19.72
CA GLU A 4 3.14 -47.36 18.84
C GLU A 4 2.83 -47.15 17.35
N VAL A 5 1.60 -47.48 16.92
CA VAL A 5 1.17 -47.26 15.54
C VAL A 5 0.90 -45.77 15.29
N PHE A 6 0.43 -45.04 16.30
CA PHE A 6 0.16 -43.61 16.21
C PHE A 6 1.45 -42.80 16.09
N ASP A 7 2.46 -43.13 16.92
CA ASP A 7 3.78 -42.47 16.87
C ASP A 7 4.49 -42.69 15.52
N ALA A 8 4.41 -43.92 14.98
CA ALA A 8 4.99 -44.24 13.68
C ALA A 8 4.34 -43.43 12.54
N VAL A 9 3.01 -43.25 12.58
CA VAL A 9 2.28 -42.47 11.57
C VAL A 9 2.65 -40.99 11.65
N ILE A 10 2.74 -40.42 12.85
CA ILE A 10 3.15 -39.01 13.04
C ILE A 10 4.57 -38.79 12.53
N PHE A 11 5.49 -39.70 12.82
CA PHE A 11 6.89 -39.57 12.39
C PHE A 11 7.02 -39.56 10.87
N ILE A 12 6.34 -40.49 10.17
CA ILE A 12 6.39 -40.56 8.71
C ILE A 12 5.72 -39.35 8.07
N ALA A 13 4.57 -38.91 8.60
CA ALA A 13 3.86 -37.73 8.12
C ALA A 13 4.70 -36.45 8.32
N GLY A 14 5.30 -36.28 9.50
CA GLY A 14 6.17 -35.15 9.81
C GLY A 14 7.43 -35.11 8.94
N ALA A 15 8.05 -36.26 8.69
CA ALA A 15 9.22 -36.36 7.82
C ALA A 15 8.90 -35.98 6.36
N ALA A 16 7.77 -36.43 5.82
CA ALA A 16 7.34 -36.10 4.47
C ALA A 16 7.09 -34.59 4.30
N VAL A 17 6.40 -33.97 5.25
CA VAL A 17 6.14 -32.52 5.26
C VAL A 17 7.44 -31.73 5.42
N GLY A 18 8.32 -32.15 6.34
CA GLY A 18 9.62 -31.50 6.56
C GLY A 18 10.52 -31.52 5.32
N LEU A 19 10.53 -32.62 4.55
CA LEU A 19 11.29 -32.73 3.31
C LEU A 19 10.75 -31.80 2.22
N LEU A 20 9.43 -31.71 2.07
CA LEU A 20 8.79 -30.82 1.10
C LEU A 20 9.08 -29.35 1.39
N LEU A 21 9.02 -28.92 2.66
CA LEU A 21 9.36 -27.54 3.02
C LEU A 21 10.87 -27.27 2.91
N GLY A 22 11.72 -28.21 3.35
CA GLY A 22 13.18 -28.05 3.33
C GLY A 22 13.79 -27.95 1.92
N MET A 23 13.21 -28.63 0.92
CA MET A 23 13.67 -28.54 -0.47
C MET A 23 13.43 -27.17 -1.11
N ASN A 24 12.41 -26.43 -0.67
CA ASN A 24 12.10 -25.11 -1.21
C ASN A 24 13.06 -24.03 -0.66
N ILE A 25 13.50 -24.16 0.59
CA ILE A 25 14.41 -23.19 1.23
C ILE A 25 15.81 -23.22 0.61
N LYS A 26 16.26 -24.37 0.08
CA LYS A 26 17.63 -24.53 -0.47
C LYS A 26 17.81 -23.93 -1.88
N LYS A 27 16.73 -23.58 -2.58
CA LYS A 27 16.80 -23.01 -3.94
C LYS A 27 17.11 -21.51 -3.96
N GLU A 28 16.85 -20.80 -2.86
CA GLU A 28 17.04 -19.34 -2.75
C GLU A 28 18.49 -18.95 -2.38
N SER A 29 19.34 -19.89 -1.93
CA SER A 29 20.68 -19.59 -1.38
C SER A 29 21.81 -19.43 -2.42
N LYS A 30 21.51 -19.44 -3.72
CA LYS A 30 22.50 -19.17 -4.78
C LYS A 30 22.30 -17.80 -5.43
N GLN A 31 22.07 -16.76 -4.63
CA GLN A 31 22.20 -15.40 -5.12
C GLN A 31 23.69 -15.05 -5.13
N THR A 32 24.33 -15.36 -6.26
CA THR A 32 25.65 -14.86 -6.63
C THR A 32 25.69 -13.34 -6.51
N THR A 33 26.37 -12.85 -5.49
CA THR A 33 26.81 -11.46 -5.34
C THR A 33 27.79 -11.13 -6.46
N ASN A 34 27.29 -10.86 -7.66
CA ASN A 34 28.07 -10.23 -8.73
C ASN A 34 27.87 -8.72 -8.59
N GLN A 35 28.74 -8.06 -7.81
CA GLN A 35 28.86 -6.61 -7.86
C GLN A 35 29.55 -6.22 -9.17
N THR A 36 28.77 -6.20 -10.25
CA THR A 36 29.19 -5.59 -11.51
C THR A 36 29.15 -4.08 -11.30
N ILE A 37 30.31 -3.42 -11.37
CA ILE A 37 30.39 -1.96 -11.48
C ILE A 37 29.73 -1.61 -12.82
N LEU A 38 28.48 -1.17 -12.77
CA LEU A 38 27.65 -0.87 -13.93
C LEU A 38 28.13 0.43 -14.58
N THR A 39 28.55 0.34 -15.83
CA THR A 39 28.78 1.48 -16.73
C THR A 39 27.50 2.33 -16.81
N PRO A 40 27.55 3.68 -16.92
CA PRO A 40 26.36 4.53 -16.96
C PRO A 40 25.30 4.10 -17.99
N ASP A 41 25.69 3.51 -19.12
CA ASP A 41 24.76 2.97 -20.12
C ASP A 41 23.95 1.75 -19.62
N ALA A 42 24.52 0.94 -18.74
CA ALA A 42 23.82 -0.20 -18.15
C ALA A 42 22.75 0.25 -17.13
N ILE A 43 23.00 1.36 -16.43
CA ILE A 43 22.04 1.99 -15.51
C ILE A 43 20.87 2.61 -16.29
N GLN A 44 21.15 3.29 -17.41
CA GLN A 44 20.10 3.85 -18.27
C GLN A 44 19.22 2.75 -18.89
N HIS A 45 19.84 1.68 -19.40
CA HIS A 45 19.10 0.53 -19.93
C HIS A 45 18.26 -0.18 -18.85
N GLU A 46 18.72 -0.21 -17.59
CA GLU A 46 17.94 -0.72 -16.47
C GLU A 46 16.75 0.19 -16.14
N LEU A 47 16.91 1.52 -16.19
CA LEU A 47 15.82 2.48 -16.01
C LEU A 47 14.76 2.39 -17.11
N ASP A 48 15.16 2.33 -18.38
CA ASP A 48 14.22 2.16 -19.50
C ASP A 48 13.41 0.87 -19.36
N LYS A 49 14.08 -0.22 -18.94
CA LYS A 49 13.40 -1.50 -18.66
C LYS A 49 12.45 -1.40 -17.47
N GLN A 50 12.83 -0.70 -16.40
CA GLN A 50 11.98 -0.48 -15.24
C GLN A 50 10.75 0.35 -15.61
N GLN A 51 10.88 1.36 -16.48
CA GLN A 51 9.77 2.18 -16.91
C GLN A 51 8.73 1.39 -17.70
N VAL A 52 9.16 0.55 -18.66
CA VAL A 52 8.25 -0.35 -19.40
C VAL A 52 7.53 -1.33 -18.47
N ALA A 53 8.23 -1.84 -17.45
CA ALA A 53 7.63 -2.74 -16.47
C ALA A 53 6.58 -2.04 -15.59
N ILE A 54 6.80 -0.77 -15.25
CA ILE A 54 5.85 0.05 -14.49
C ILE A 54 4.61 0.33 -15.33
N ASP A 55 4.78 0.71 -16.61
CA ASP A 55 3.65 0.96 -17.52
C ASP A 55 2.78 -0.30 -17.67
N HIS A 56 3.41 -1.46 -17.90
CA HIS A 56 2.71 -2.75 -17.98
C HIS A 56 2.00 -3.13 -16.67
N PHE A 57 2.61 -2.83 -15.51
CA PHE A 57 1.98 -3.09 -14.21
C PHE A 57 0.71 -2.26 -14.04
N PHE A 58 0.72 -0.99 -14.44
CA PHE A 58 -0.47 -0.15 -14.36
C PHE A 58 -1.56 -0.60 -15.34
N GLU A 59 -1.19 -1.00 -16.56
CA GLU A 59 -2.14 -1.57 -17.53
C GLU A 59 -2.78 -2.87 -17.01
N ASP A 60 -1.98 -3.79 -16.48
CA ASP A 60 -2.47 -5.04 -15.87
C ASP A 60 -3.37 -4.75 -14.66
N THR A 61 -3.00 -3.77 -13.84
CA THR A 61 -3.74 -3.41 -12.62
C THR A 61 -5.08 -2.77 -12.97
N GLU A 62 -5.13 -1.90 -13.99
CA GLU A 62 -6.38 -1.33 -14.50
C GLU A 62 -7.34 -2.42 -14.97
N ASN A 63 -6.83 -3.34 -15.80
CA ASN A 63 -7.62 -4.48 -16.29
C ASN A 63 -8.12 -5.36 -15.13
N ALA A 64 -7.29 -5.62 -14.12
CA ALA A 64 -7.67 -6.40 -12.94
C ALA A 64 -8.73 -5.67 -12.09
N LEU A 65 -8.63 -4.34 -11.97
CA LEU A 65 -9.60 -3.51 -11.26
C LEU A 65 -10.96 -3.52 -11.96
N GLU A 66 -10.99 -3.37 -13.28
CA GLU A 66 -12.22 -3.46 -14.08
C GLU A 66 -12.90 -4.82 -13.88
N GLN A 67 -12.13 -5.92 -13.96
CA GLN A 67 -12.66 -7.26 -13.71
C GLN A 67 -13.18 -7.44 -12.29
N ALA A 68 -12.51 -6.86 -11.30
CA ALA A 68 -12.97 -6.89 -9.91
C ALA A 68 -14.29 -6.14 -9.73
N GLU A 69 -14.45 -4.97 -10.35
CA GLU A 69 -15.69 -4.21 -10.33
C GLU A 69 -16.84 -5.00 -10.98
N LEU A 70 -16.61 -5.57 -12.16
CA LEU A 70 -17.58 -6.41 -12.85
C LEU A 70 -18.00 -7.61 -12.00
N ASN A 71 -17.05 -8.25 -11.31
CA ASN A 71 -17.32 -9.37 -10.41
C ASN A 71 -18.16 -8.95 -9.19
N VAL A 72 -17.87 -7.80 -8.59
CA VAL A 72 -18.66 -7.24 -7.48
C VAL A 72 -20.08 -6.91 -7.95
N ALA A 73 -20.24 -6.28 -9.12
CA ALA A 73 -21.55 -5.99 -9.70
C ALA A 73 -22.33 -7.28 -9.99
N LYS A 74 -21.67 -8.31 -10.53
CA LYS A 74 -22.28 -9.62 -10.79
C LYS A 74 -22.74 -10.30 -9.51
N LEU A 75 -21.90 -10.32 -8.47
CA LEU A 75 -22.25 -10.90 -7.18
C LEU A 75 -23.44 -10.19 -6.55
N ARG A 76 -23.47 -8.84 -6.58
CA ARG A 76 -24.62 -8.06 -6.12
C ARG A 76 -25.91 -8.46 -6.83
N ASN A 77 -25.86 -8.62 -8.15
CA ASN A 77 -27.01 -9.09 -8.92
C ASN A 77 -27.43 -10.52 -8.55
N GLN A 78 -26.48 -11.43 -8.36
CA GLN A 78 -26.77 -12.80 -7.93
C GLN A 78 -27.41 -12.83 -6.54
N ILE A 79 -26.93 -12.01 -5.60
CA ILE A 79 -27.52 -11.90 -4.26
C ILE A 79 -28.94 -11.31 -4.36
N ALA A 80 -29.15 -10.27 -5.17
CA ALA A 80 -30.48 -9.69 -5.37
C ALA A 80 -31.46 -10.70 -5.95
N ASN A 81 -31.04 -11.45 -6.98
CA ASN A 81 -31.87 -12.49 -7.61
C ASN A 81 -32.14 -13.66 -6.65
N GLY A 82 -31.11 -14.16 -5.96
CA GLY A 82 -31.26 -15.23 -4.98
C GLY A 82 -32.13 -14.81 -3.78
N ALA A 83 -32.03 -13.56 -3.35
CA ALA A 83 -32.92 -13.01 -2.33
C ALA A 83 -34.37 -12.96 -2.82
N LEU A 84 -34.63 -12.63 -4.09
CA LEU A 84 -35.97 -12.69 -4.67
C LEU A 84 -36.51 -14.12 -4.79
N GLU A 85 -35.68 -15.09 -5.15
CA GLU A 85 -36.10 -16.51 -5.22
C GLU A 85 -36.41 -17.10 -3.84
N LEU A 86 -35.62 -16.74 -2.82
CA LEU A 86 -35.78 -17.27 -1.46
C LEU A 86 -36.82 -16.48 -0.63
N SER A 87 -37.07 -15.21 -0.96
CA SER A 87 -38.02 -14.35 -0.27
C SER A 87 -39.40 -14.43 -0.90
N ASN A 88 -40.38 -14.92 -0.15
CA ASN A 88 -41.80 -14.85 -0.51
C ASN A 88 -42.37 -13.40 -0.51
N LYS A 89 -41.51 -12.40 -0.29
CA LYS A 89 -41.79 -10.97 -0.36
C LYS A 89 -40.92 -10.32 -1.44
N ASN A 90 -41.55 -9.55 -2.33
CA ASN A 90 -40.85 -8.73 -3.31
C ASN A 90 -40.09 -7.60 -2.59
N ILE A 91 -38.77 -7.74 -2.49
CA ILE A 91 -37.89 -6.71 -1.93
C ILE A 91 -37.47 -5.83 -3.10
N LYS A 92 -38.00 -4.61 -3.14
CA LYS A 92 -37.65 -3.62 -4.17
C LYS A 92 -36.16 -3.32 -4.04
N VAL A 93 -35.39 -3.62 -5.08
CA VAL A 93 -33.96 -3.31 -5.15
C VAL A 93 -33.82 -1.80 -4.96
N SER A 94 -33.26 -1.38 -3.83
CA SER A 94 -32.94 0.02 -3.61
C SER A 94 -31.71 0.32 -4.47
N SER A 95 -31.95 0.78 -5.68
CA SER A 95 -30.97 1.59 -6.40
C SER A 95 -30.89 2.92 -5.67
N ALA A 96 -30.23 2.94 -4.51
CA ALA A 96 -29.81 4.21 -3.94
C ALA A 96 -28.93 4.87 -5.01
N PRO A 97 -29.32 6.02 -5.59
CA PRO A 97 -28.33 6.80 -6.31
C PRO A 97 -27.24 7.11 -5.29
N THR A 98 -25.99 6.88 -5.66
CA THR A 98 -24.84 7.48 -4.98
C THR A 98 -24.93 8.99 -5.20
N THR A 99 -25.94 9.65 -4.62
CA THR A 99 -25.92 11.08 -4.42
C THR A 99 -25.08 11.28 -3.18
N THR A 100 -23.77 11.18 -3.36
CA THR A 100 -22.84 11.92 -2.53
C THR A 100 -23.05 13.39 -2.93
N GLU A 101 -24.15 13.99 -2.49
CA GLU A 101 -24.13 15.41 -2.16
C GLU A 101 -23.22 15.51 -0.94
N ALA A 102 -21.91 15.43 -1.20
CA ALA A 102 -20.96 16.09 -0.35
C ALA A 102 -21.39 17.55 -0.41
N GLU A 103 -21.92 18.04 0.70
CA GLU A 103 -22.06 19.46 0.93
C GLU A 103 -20.74 20.10 0.48
N GLU A 104 -20.79 20.85 -0.61
CA GLU A 104 -19.72 21.72 -1.03
C GLU A 104 -19.61 22.84 -0.01
N GLU A 105 -19.05 22.52 1.17
CA GLU A 105 -18.45 23.53 2.01
C GLU A 105 -17.14 23.92 1.30
N THR A 106 -17.30 24.87 0.38
CA THR A 106 -16.26 25.56 -0.39
C THR A 106 -15.33 26.34 0.55
N THR A 107 -14.63 25.64 1.44
CA THR A 107 -13.41 26.17 2.00
C THR A 107 -12.31 25.77 1.05
N ASN A 108 -11.87 26.71 0.21
CA ASN A 108 -10.64 26.62 -0.57
C ASN A 108 -9.44 26.42 0.38
N LEU A 109 -9.30 25.25 0.97
CA LEU A 109 -8.02 24.77 1.47
C LEU A 109 -7.34 24.17 0.25
N GLY A 110 -6.68 25.04 -0.52
CA GLY A 110 -5.74 24.60 -1.53
C GLY A 110 -4.82 23.58 -0.88
N THR A 111 -4.90 22.34 -1.34
CA THR A 111 -4.01 21.25 -0.95
C THR A 111 -2.65 21.53 -1.55
N GLU A 112 -1.95 22.49 -0.95
CA GLU A 112 -0.53 22.70 -1.23
C GLU A 112 0.21 21.47 -0.69
N PRO A 113 1.14 20.89 -1.46
CA PRO A 113 1.96 19.78 -0.98
C PRO A 113 2.63 20.17 0.35
N PRO A 114 2.87 19.19 1.25
CA PRO A 114 3.53 19.44 2.51
C PRO A 114 4.85 20.15 2.24
N ARG A 115 4.99 21.35 2.79
CA ARG A 115 6.20 22.14 2.66
C ARG A 115 7.31 21.44 3.46
N ASP A 116 8.41 21.09 2.80
CA ASP A 116 9.62 20.54 3.45
C ASP A 116 10.35 21.57 4.35
N TYR A 117 9.77 22.76 4.51
CA TYR A 117 10.29 23.85 5.33
C TYR A 117 9.26 24.29 6.37
N ALA A 118 9.73 24.56 7.58
CA ALA A 118 8.91 25.19 8.61
C ALA A 118 8.67 26.67 8.26
N LEU A 119 7.40 27.08 8.24
CA LEU A 119 7.03 28.49 8.10
C LEU A 119 7.48 29.27 9.33
N LYS A 120 8.04 30.46 9.11
CA LYS A 120 8.32 31.38 10.21
C LYS A 120 7.00 31.84 10.84
N PRO A 121 6.91 31.94 12.17
CA PRO A 121 5.67 32.35 12.85
C PRO A 121 5.30 33.81 12.54
N ASP A 122 6.29 34.66 12.25
CA ASP A 122 6.09 36.03 11.77
C ASP A 122 7.20 36.42 10.78
N THR A 123 6.88 37.34 9.86
CA THR A 123 7.80 37.90 8.86
C THR A 123 9.00 38.64 9.49
N GLN A 124 8.83 39.20 10.68
CA GLN A 124 9.89 39.89 11.41
C GLN A 124 10.68 38.96 12.35
N SER A 125 10.26 37.71 12.51
CA SER A 125 10.97 36.76 13.38
C SER A 125 12.31 36.31 12.77
N PRO A 126 13.40 36.27 13.56
CA PRO A 126 14.67 35.75 13.12
C PRO A 126 14.52 34.29 12.67
N GLY A 127 15.06 33.94 11.50
CA GLY A 127 14.97 32.57 10.98
C GLY A 127 15.80 31.59 11.79
N MET A 128 15.50 30.29 11.73
CA MET A 128 16.18 29.23 12.50
C MET A 128 17.70 29.15 12.29
N LEU A 129 18.21 29.69 11.19
CA LEU A 129 19.64 29.76 10.87
C LEU A 129 20.28 31.13 11.12
N SER A 130 19.50 32.10 11.62
CA SER A 130 20.06 33.38 12.02
C SER A 130 20.76 33.24 13.37
N GLU A 131 21.89 33.93 13.54
CA GLU A 131 22.68 33.91 14.78
C GLU A 131 21.89 34.40 16.00
N GLU A 132 20.80 35.13 15.76
CA GLU A 132 19.91 35.69 16.78
C GLU A 132 18.76 34.73 17.17
N PHE A 133 18.62 33.59 16.48
CA PHE A 133 17.58 32.63 16.79
C PHE A 133 17.76 32.06 18.20
N GLY A 134 16.77 32.27 19.06
CA GLY A 134 16.82 31.86 20.47
C GLY A 134 17.49 32.86 21.41
N LEU A 135 17.96 34.02 20.92
CA LEU A 135 18.53 35.08 21.74
C LEU A 135 17.50 36.20 21.99
N ASN A 136 16.91 36.24 23.19
CA ASN A 136 16.00 37.32 23.59
C ASN A 136 16.80 38.54 24.06
N LYS A 137 17.17 39.44 23.13
CA LYS A 137 17.93 40.67 23.42
C LYS A 137 17.23 41.60 24.43
N ASP A 138 15.91 41.47 24.61
CA ASP A 138 15.15 42.27 25.58
C ASP A 138 15.42 41.87 27.03
N GLN A 139 15.89 40.65 27.30
CA GLN A 139 16.29 40.23 28.65
C GLN A 139 17.73 40.59 29.00
N GLU A 140 18.56 40.96 28.02
CA GLU A 140 19.96 41.31 28.24
C GLU A 140 20.13 42.79 28.64
N LYS A 141 19.21 43.68 28.20
CA LYS A 141 19.24 45.11 28.55
C LYS A 141 18.68 45.44 29.94
N SER A 142 18.06 44.50 30.64
CA SER A 142 17.59 44.72 32.02
C SER A 142 18.59 44.31 33.10
N ASN A 143 19.73 43.71 32.71
CA ASN A 143 20.79 43.23 33.61
C ASN A 143 22.11 43.99 33.43
N SER A 144 22.08 45.21 32.87
CA SER A 144 23.25 46.09 32.73
C SER A 144 23.01 47.42 33.43
#